data_AF-A0A937PH57-F1
#
_entry.id   AF-A0A937PH57-F1
#
_cell.length_a   1.000
_cell.length_b   1.000
_cell.length_c   1.000
_cell.angle_alpha   90.00
_cell.angle_beta   90.00
_cell.angle_gamma   90.00
#
_symmetry.space_group_name_H-M   'P 1'
#
loop_
_entity.id
_entity.type
_entity.pdbx_description
1 polymer ?
#
loop_
_entity_poly.entity_id
_entity_poly.type
_entity_poly.pdbx_seq_one_letter_code
_entity_poly.pdbx_strand_id
1 'polypeptide(L)'
;MKRILKKIAKELSRIEDVKAVILYGSLARGEFTSRSDIDLFILTTDDKTQNEVESKVIELESEIGRNIQPTIRTVAELQKTDTGLLQNIFQEGKVLYLKEPSDIPSAILLQQKPFLIYSFQISSLPQKDKARFNRQLYEQTSKEYKYKGLLQEIGGQKLSAGCIMVPHMQKEAIEKFFKKFKVKFEQLKVWK
;
A
#
# COMPACT_ATOMS: atom_id res chain seq x y z
N MET A 1 -3.65 -0.88 30.20
CA MET A 1 -3.86 -0.53 28.78
C MET A 1 -5.23 -0.88 28.23
N LYS A 2 -5.68 -2.15 28.21
CA LYS A 2 -6.97 -2.55 27.62
C LYS A 2 -8.18 -1.73 28.10
N ARG A 3 -8.24 -1.37 29.39
CA ARG A 3 -9.30 -0.52 29.97
C ARG A 3 -9.32 0.89 29.38
N ILE A 4 -8.15 1.48 29.15
CA ILE A 4 -7.98 2.82 28.55
C ILE A 4 -8.48 2.79 27.11
N LEU A 5 -8.01 1.84 26.30
CA LEU A 5 -8.43 1.71 24.90
C LEU A 5 -9.94 1.48 24.76
N LYS A 6 -10.54 0.66 25.64
CA LYS A 6 -12.00 0.50 25.69
C LYS A 6 -12.74 1.79 26.03
N LYS A 7 -12.19 2.62 26.91
CA LYS A 7 -12.78 3.92 27.28
C LYS A 7 -12.71 4.88 26.09
N ILE A 8 -11.54 5.02 25.46
CA ILE A 8 -11.35 5.82 24.25
C ILE A 8 -12.36 5.40 23.16
N ALA A 9 -12.42 4.10 22.86
CA ALA A 9 -13.35 3.57 21.87
C ALA A 9 -14.81 3.93 22.19
N LYS A 10 -15.22 3.75 23.45
CA LYS A 10 -16.58 4.04 23.92
C LYS A 10 -16.91 5.54 23.80
N GLU A 11 -16.04 6.41 24.29
CA GLU A 11 -16.31 7.85 24.29
C GLU A 11 -16.32 8.43 22.86
N LEU A 12 -15.39 8.01 22.00
CA LEU A 12 -15.37 8.44 20.60
C LEU A 12 -16.52 7.84 19.78
N SER A 13 -16.98 6.62 20.11
CA SER A 13 -18.12 6.00 19.42
C SER A 13 -19.46 6.71 19.64
N ARG A 14 -19.54 7.60 20.64
CA ARG A 14 -20.74 8.42 20.90
C ARG A 14 -20.90 9.56 19.91
N ILE A 15 -19.82 9.98 19.27
CA ILE A 15 -19.85 10.99 18.22
C ILE A 15 -20.42 10.30 16.98
N GLU A 16 -21.61 10.72 16.55
CA GLU A 16 -22.36 10.03 15.52
C GLU A 16 -21.57 9.92 14.20
N ASP A 17 -20.81 10.94 13.86
CA ASP A 17 -20.07 10.98 12.61
C ASP A 17 -18.79 10.13 12.59
N VAL A 18 -18.34 9.64 13.76
CA VAL A 18 -17.17 8.76 13.83
C VAL A 18 -17.51 7.40 13.24
N LYS A 19 -16.80 7.03 12.16
CA LYS A 19 -16.93 5.76 11.46
C LYS A 19 -15.96 4.72 11.96
N ALA A 20 -14.72 5.09 12.24
CA ALA A 20 -13.70 4.18 12.73
C ALA A 20 -12.75 4.87 13.71
N VAL A 21 -12.25 4.11 14.68
CA VAL A 21 -11.13 4.48 15.54
C VAL A 21 -10.12 3.35 15.49
N ILE A 22 -8.90 3.66 15.06
CA ILE A 22 -7.81 2.70 14.89
C ILE A 22 -6.63 3.17 15.72
N LEU A 23 -6.16 2.32 16.62
CA LEU A 23 -4.90 2.55 17.30
C LEU A 23 -3.75 2.18 16.36
N TYR A 24 -2.75 3.04 16.20
CA TYR A 24 -1.53 2.70 15.46
C TYR A 24 -0.27 3.08 16.26
N GLY A 25 0.89 3.02 15.62
CA GLY A 25 2.15 3.45 16.21
C GLY A 25 2.70 2.48 17.27
N SER A 26 3.54 3.01 18.16
CA SER A 26 4.31 2.22 19.12
C SER A 26 3.44 1.36 20.05
N LEU A 27 2.25 1.87 20.41
CA LEU A 27 1.29 1.16 21.25
C LEU A 27 0.63 -0.01 20.53
N ALA A 28 0.41 0.11 19.22
CA ALA A 28 -0.11 -0.97 18.41
C ALA A 28 0.94 -2.08 18.22
N ARG A 29 2.22 -1.72 17.98
CA ARG A 29 3.35 -2.65 17.85
C ARG A 29 3.74 -3.38 19.13
N GLY A 30 3.39 -2.84 20.30
CA GLY A 30 3.77 -3.42 21.60
C GLY A 30 5.13 -2.95 22.12
N GLU A 31 5.71 -1.92 21.48
CA GLU A 31 7.01 -1.30 21.85
C GLU A 31 6.84 -0.12 22.82
N PHE A 32 5.66 0.03 23.43
CA PHE A 32 5.32 1.20 24.22
C PHE A 32 5.96 1.19 25.61
N THR A 33 6.30 2.39 26.07
CA THR A 33 6.75 2.64 27.45
C THR A 33 5.65 3.28 28.28
N SER A 34 5.93 3.53 29.57
CA SER A 34 5.01 4.24 30.45
C SER A 34 4.73 5.70 30.02
N ARG A 35 5.58 6.28 29.15
CA ARG A 35 5.46 7.65 28.64
C ARG A 35 5.03 7.74 27.17
N SER A 36 4.79 6.62 26.49
CA SER A 36 4.41 6.64 25.08
C SER A 36 3.02 7.24 24.90
N ASP A 37 2.91 8.09 23.88
CA ASP A 37 1.66 8.68 23.40
C ASP A 37 0.73 7.61 22.82
N ILE A 38 -0.55 7.93 22.74
CA ILE A 38 -1.58 7.07 22.16
C ILE A 38 -1.92 7.62 20.76
N ASP A 39 -1.31 7.04 19.73
CA ASP A 39 -1.58 7.42 18.34
C ASP A 39 -2.91 6.83 17.86
N LEU A 40 -3.88 7.68 17.54
CA LEU A 40 -5.21 7.28 17.07
C LEU A 40 -5.47 7.80 15.68
N PHE A 41 -5.92 6.93 14.78
CA PHE A 41 -6.48 7.32 13.51
C PHE A 41 -8.00 7.28 13.63
N ILE A 42 -8.65 8.40 13.32
CA ILE A 42 -10.10 8.56 13.46
C ILE A 42 -10.67 8.91 12.08
N LEU A 43 -11.61 8.10 11.63
CA LEU A 43 -12.29 8.30 10.35
C LEU A 43 -13.67 8.91 10.60
N THR A 44 -13.95 10.06 9.99
CA THR A 44 -15.24 10.78 10.02
C THR A 44 -15.85 10.86 8.61
N THR A 45 -17.09 11.34 8.48
CA THR A 45 -17.67 11.63 7.16
C THR A 45 -17.58 13.11 6.81
N ASP A 46 -17.70 13.99 7.80
CA ASP A 46 -17.66 15.44 7.65
C ASP A 46 -16.39 16.00 8.33
N ASP A 47 -15.81 17.05 7.73
CA ASP A 47 -14.65 17.75 8.28
C ASP A 47 -15.02 18.60 9.50
N LYS A 48 -16.29 19.03 9.60
CA LYS A 48 -16.81 19.80 10.73
C LYS A 48 -16.76 19.06 12.06
N THR A 49 -16.79 17.73 12.03
CA THR A 49 -16.71 16.88 13.23
C THR A 49 -15.29 16.86 13.82
N GLN A 50 -14.28 17.37 13.10
CA GLN A 50 -12.91 17.42 13.60
C GLN A 50 -12.80 18.11 14.96
N ASN A 51 -13.41 19.30 15.12
CA ASN A 51 -13.36 20.06 16.38
C ASN A 51 -14.03 19.33 17.56
N GLU A 52 -15.12 18.61 17.29
CA GLU A 52 -15.83 17.81 18.29
C GLU A 52 -14.96 16.63 18.77
N VAL A 53 -14.33 15.93 17.81
CA VAL A 53 -13.41 14.84 18.11
C VAL A 53 -12.19 15.34 18.90
N GLU A 54 -11.58 16.46 18.48
CA GLU A 54 -10.43 17.06 19.18
C GLU A 54 -10.79 17.46 20.61
N SER A 55 -11.93 18.12 20.81
CA SER A 55 -12.44 18.47 22.14
C SER A 55 -12.61 17.23 23.01
N LYS A 56 -13.17 16.15 22.44
CA LYS A 56 -13.37 14.90 23.16
C LYS A 56 -12.06 14.20 23.50
N VAL A 57 -11.05 14.32 22.64
CA VAL A 57 -9.71 13.80 22.90
C VAL A 57 -9.05 14.54 24.05
N ILE A 58 -9.14 15.87 24.11
CA ILE A 58 -8.58 16.68 25.21
C ILE A 58 -9.19 16.29 26.57
N GLU A 59 -10.51 16.06 26.61
CA GLU A 59 -11.19 15.52 27.79
C GLU A 59 -10.61 14.15 28.19
N LEU A 60 -10.46 13.25 27.22
CA LEU A 60 -9.91 11.91 27.44
C LEU A 60 -8.46 11.94 27.94
N GLU A 61 -7.61 12.80 27.37
CA GLU A 61 -6.22 12.99 27.81
C GLU A 61 -6.16 13.37 29.28
N SER A 62 -6.99 14.34 29.68
CA SER A 62 -7.08 14.85 31.04
C SER A 62 -7.52 13.75 32.03
N GLU A 63 -8.46 12.90 31.63
CA GLU A 63 -8.96 11.80 32.46
C GLU A 63 -8.00 10.59 32.52
N ILE A 64 -7.25 10.34 31.45
CA ILE A 64 -6.36 9.18 31.33
C ILE A 64 -4.96 9.50 31.89
N GLY A 65 -4.58 10.78 31.91
CA GLY A 65 -3.23 11.23 32.30
C GLY A 65 -2.16 10.82 31.27
N ARG A 66 -2.54 10.75 29.99
CA ARG A 66 -1.63 10.43 28.87
C ARG A 66 -2.01 11.23 27.64
N ASN A 67 -1.00 11.60 26.87
CA ASN A 67 -1.18 12.26 25.59
C ASN A 67 -1.78 11.27 24.58
N ILE A 68 -2.78 11.75 23.85
CA ILE A 68 -3.46 11.09 22.75
C ILE A 68 -3.22 11.98 21.53
N GLN A 69 -2.62 11.41 20.48
CA GLN A 69 -2.40 12.10 19.22
C GLN A 69 -3.44 11.64 18.19
N PRO A 70 -4.53 12.41 17.96
CA PRO A 70 -5.53 12.06 16.97
C PRO A 70 -5.11 12.53 15.58
N THR A 71 -5.04 11.61 14.63
CA THR A 71 -5.07 11.91 13.20
C THR A 71 -6.48 11.70 12.68
N ILE A 72 -7.19 12.80 12.44
CA ILE A 72 -8.59 12.79 11.98
C ILE A 72 -8.61 12.98 10.47
N ARG A 73 -9.34 12.12 9.76
CA ARG A 73 -9.53 12.23 8.31
C ARG A 73 -10.97 11.92 7.94
N THR A 74 -11.46 12.55 6.89
CA THR A 74 -12.70 12.14 6.23
C THR A 74 -12.45 11.00 5.24
N VAL A 75 -13.52 10.31 4.84
CA VAL A 75 -13.47 9.31 3.76
C VAL A 75 -12.92 9.90 2.46
N ALA A 76 -13.24 11.17 2.15
CA ALA A 76 -12.74 11.85 0.96
C ALA A 76 -11.24 12.16 1.06
N GLU A 77 -10.72 12.41 2.27
CA GLU A 77 -9.31 12.74 2.51
C GLU A 77 -8.40 11.52 2.60
N LEU A 78 -8.95 10.31 2.81
CA LEU A 78 -8.16 9.08 2.81
C LEU A 78 -7.29 8.96 1.56
N GLN A 79 -7.82 9.31 0.38
CA GLN A 79 -7.07 9.23 -0.88
C GLN A 79 -5.90 10.22 -0.96
N LYS A 80 -5.96 11.31 -0.21
CA LYS A 80 -4.95 12.38 -0.16
C LYS A 80 -3.99 12.23 1.02
N THR A 81 -4.24 11.26 1.90
CA THR A 81 -3.44 11.05 3.10
C THR A 81 -2.09 10.41 2.74
N ASP A 82 -1.05 10.76 3.51
CA ASP A 82 0.29 10.23 3.33
C ASP A 82 0.30 8.70 3.29
N THR A 83 0.96 8.14 2.27
CA THR A 83 1.00 6.70 2.04
C THR A 83 1.73 5.95 3.14
N GLY A 84 2.77 6.54 3.73
CA GLY A 84 3.51 5.91 4.82
C GLY A 84 2.64 5.80 6.07
N LEU A 85 1.89 6.86 6.39
CA LEU A 85 0.93 6.84 7.48
C LEU A 85 -0.15 5.77 7.28
N LEU A 86 -0.77 5.72 6.09
CA LEU A 86 -1.78 4.70 5.79
C LEU A 86 -1.19 3.29 5.91
N GLN A 87 0.00 3.05 5.37
CA GLN A 87 0.69 1.77 5.51
C GLN A 87 0.90 1.39 6.98
N ASN A 88 1.36 2.32 7.82
CA ASN A 88 1.54 2.06 9.25
C ASN A 88 0.20 1.71 9.94
N ILE A 89 -0.85 2.48 9.67
CA ILE A 89 -2.18 2.24 10.24
C ILE A 89 -2.73 0.87 9.83
N PHE A 90 -2.55 0.47 8.57
CA PHE A 90 -3.13 -0.78 8.07
C PHE A 90 -2.27 -2.02 8.31
N GLN A 91 -0.94 -1.89 8.41
CA GLN A 91 -0.06 -3.02 8.72
C GLN A 91 -0.08 -3.35 10.22
N GLU A 92 -0.09 -2.32 11.07
CA GLU A 92 0.14 -2.49 12.51
C GLU A 92 -1.07 -2.12 13.36
N GLY A 93 -2.04 -1.42 12.77
CA GLY A 93 -3.14 -0.82 13.52
C GLY A 93 -4.12 -1.83 14.09
N LYS A 94 -4.70 -1.46 15.24
CA LYS A 94 -5.72 -2.22 15.95
C LYS A 94 -7.01 -1.44 15.91
N VAL A 95 -8.02 -1.98 15.24
CA VAL A 95 -9.36 -1.38 15.22
C VAL A 95 -9.94 -1.42 16.63
N LEU A 96 -10.21 -0.23 17.18
CA LEU A 96 -10.83 -0.04 18.49
C LEU A 96 -12.36 0.08 18.36
N TYR A 97 -12.82 0.69 17.28
CA TYR A 97 -14.22 0.90 16.97
C TYR A 97 -14.45 0.97 15.47
N LEU A 98 -15.58 0.41 15.02
CA LEU A 98 -16.07 0.51 13.66
C LEU A 98 -17.60 0.59 13.72
N LYS A 99 -18.19 1.66 13.19
CA LYS A 99 -19.64 1.92 13.26
C LYS A 99 -20.44 0.90 12.45
N GLU A 100 -19.97 0.62 11.24
CA GLU A 100 -20.56 -0.34 10.30
C GLU A 100 -19.45 -1.10 9.57
N PRO A 101 -19.67 -2.37 9.18
CA PRO A 101 -18.73 -3.09 8.31
C PRO A 101 -18.43 -2.24 7.07
N SER A 102 -17.15 -1.94 6.84
CA SER A 102 -16.71 -1.14 5.70
C SER A 102 -15.65 -1.87 4.91
N ASP A 103 -15.84 -1.91 3.59
CA ASP A 103 -14.82 -2.38 2.66
C ASP A 103 -13.79 -1.26 2.50
N ILE A 104 -12.54 -1.50 2.89
CA ILE A 104 -11.45 -0.59 2.58
C ILE A 104 -10.75 -1.15 1.33
N PRO A 105 -10.88 -0.50 0.16
CA PRO A 105 -10.31 -1.03 -1.08
C PRO A 105 -8.80 -1.20 -0.94
N SER A 106 -8.29 -2.40 -1.23
CA SER A 106 -6.85 -2.72 -1.14
C SER A 106 -5.97 -1.80 -2.00
N ALA A 107 -6.53 -1.25 -3.08
CA ALA A 107 -5.89 -0.23 -3.90
C ALA A 107 -5.69 1.11 -3.15
N ILE A 108 -6.64 1.51 -2.29
CA ILE A 108 -6.53 2.68 -1.42
C ILE A 108 -5.58 2.39 -0.26
N LEU A 109 -5.64 1.18 0.31
CA LEU A 109 -4.86 0.76 1.48
C LEU A 109 -3.35 0.84 1.26
N LEU A 110 -2.88 0.39 0.09
CA LEU A 110 -1.45 0.20 -0.13
C LEU A 110 -0.88 1.19 -1.12
N GLN A 111 -1.70 1.76 -2.01
CA GLN A 111 -1.28 2.34 -3.30
C GLN A 111 -0.29 1.47 -4.10
N GLN A 112 -0.05 0.24 -3.64
CA GLN A 112 0.85 -0.72 -4.23
C GLN A 112 0.15 -1.21 -5.49
N LYS A 113 0.83 -1.00 -6.61
CA LYS A 113 0.34 -1.52 -7.87
C LYS A 113 0.82 -2.96 -7.94
N PRO A 114 -0.06 -3.93 -8.28
CA PRO A 114 0.42 -5.28 -8.49
C PRO A 114 1.41 -5.27 -9.66
N PHE A 115 2.57 -5.87 -9.44
CA PHE A 115 3.55 -6.21 -10.45
C PHE A 115 3.61 -7.72 -10.62
N LEU A 116 4.11 -8.15 -11.77
CA LEU A 116 4.42 -9.53 -12.07
C LEU A 116 5.91 -9.63 -12.31
N ILE A 117 6.58 -10.46 -11.51
CA ILE A 117 7.94 -10.90 -11.78
C ILE A 117 7.84 -12.13 -12.68
N TYR A 118 8.50 -12.08 -13.83
CA TYR A 118 8.61 -13.20 -14.74
C TYR A 118 10.03 -13.75 -14.72
N SER A 119 10.14 -15.04 -14.42
CA SER A 119 11.35 -15.83 -14.62
C SER A 119 11.19 -16.63 -15.89
N PHE A 120 12.12 -16.53 -16.83
CA PHE A 120 11.98 -17.17 -18.13
C PHE A 120 13.30 -17.74 -18.67
N GLN A 121 13.18 -18.79 -19.46
CA GLN A 121 14.32 -19.49 -20.04
C GLN A 121 14.30 -19.37 -21.56
N ILE A 122 15.38 -18.84 -22.12
CA ILE A 122 15.60 -18.77 -23.57
C ILE A 122 16.57 -19.85 -24.07
N SER A 123 17.05 -20.75 -23.20
CA SER A 123 18.06 -21.77 -23.53
C SER A 123 17.63 -22.67 -24.69
N SER A 124 16.33 -23.00 -24.76
CA SER A 124 15.71 -23.81 -25.82
C SER A 124 15.58 -23.11 -27.17
N LEU A 125 15.81 -21.80 -27.25
CA LEU A 125 15.71 -21.06 -28.51
C LEU A 125 16.99 -21.22 -29.37
N PRO A 126 16.85 -21.27 -30.70
CA PRO A 126 17.99 -21.14 -31.61
C PRO A 126 18.75 -19.83 -31.39
N GLN A 127 20.05 -19.80 -31.68
CA GLN A 127 20.90 -18.62 -31.44
C GLN A 127 20.38 -17.34 -32.12
N LYS A 128 19.84 -17.48 -33.34
CA LYS A 128 19.20 -16.39 -34.08
C LYS A 128 17.98 -15.83 -33.33
N ASP A 129 17.15 -16.69 -32.76
CA ASP A 129 15.95 -16.29 -32.02
C ASP A 129 16.28 -15.75 -30.64
N LYS A 130 17.33 -16.25 -29.97
CA LYS A 130 17.87 -15.66 -28.72
C LYS A 130 18.30 -14.20 -28.95
N ALA A 131 19.02 -13.95 -30.03
CA ALA A 131 19.44 -12.59 -30.39
C ALA A 131 18.22 -11.70 -30.70
N ARG A 132 17.26 -12.20 -31.49
CA ARG A 132 16.03 -11.47 -31.82
C ARG A 132 15.17 -11.18 -30.59
N PHE A 133 15.04 -12.14 -29.68
CA PHE A 133 14.31 -12.01 -28.43
C PHE A 133 14.90 -10.89 -27.57
N ASN A 134 16.21 -10.93 -27.30
CA ASN A 134 16.86 -9.92 -26.46
C ASN A 134 16.78 -8.52 -27.08
N ARG A 135 16.93 -8.41 -28.40
CA ARG A 135 16.82 -7.15 -29.14
C ARG A 135 15.42 -6.53 -29.11
N GLN A 136 14.37 -7.35 -29.04
CA GLN A 136 12.98 -6.86 -28.96
C GLN A 136 12.54 -6.59 -27.51
N LEU A 137 13.03 -7.38 -26.55
CA LEU A 137 12.63 -7.22 -25.15
C LEU A 137 13.33 -6.04 -24.47
N TYR A 138 14.65 -5.92 -24.63
CA TYR A 138 15.46 -4.95 -23.90
C TYR A 138 15.85 -3.75 -24.77
N GLU A 139 16.15 -2.61 -24.12
CA GLU A 139 16.67 -1.44 -24.82
C GLU A 139 17.99 -1.75 -25.53
N GLN A 140 18.20 -1.10 -26.67
CA GLN A 140 19.46 -1.13 -27.39
C GLN A 140 20.01 0.30 -27.49
N THR A 141 21.27 0.45 -27.10
CA THR A 141 21.98 1.73 -27.18
C THR A 141 23.02 1.65 -28.28
N SER A 142 22.85 2.45 -29.33
CA SER A 142 23.89 2.76 -30.32
C SER A 142 24.42 4.18 -30.06
N LYS A 143 25.60 4.52 -30.58
CA LYS A 143 26.27 5.82 -30.39
C LYS A 143 25.38 7.02 -30.75
N GLU A 144 24.39 6.85 -31.63
CA GLU A 144 23.49 7.92 -32.10
C GLU A 144 22.00 7.68 -31.83
N TYR A 145 21.59 6.46 -31.45
CA TYR A 145 20.18 6.11 -31.31
C TYR A 145 19.91 5.16 -30.13
N LYS A 146 18.86 5.47 -29.35
CA LYS A 146 18.35 4.63 -28.27
C LYS A 146 17.03 4.00 -28.69
N TYR A 147 17.03 2.70 -28.95
CA TYR A 147 15.81 1.95 -29.26
C TYR A 147 15.19 1.41 -27.97
N LYS A 148 13.93 1.78 -27.69
CA LYS A 148 13.19 1.26 -26.55
C LYS A 148 12.74 -0.17 -26.85
N GLY A 149 13.14 -1.13 -26.03
CA GLY A 149 12.58 -2.49 -26.08
C GLY A 149 11.20 -2.53 -25.43
N LEU A 150 10.46 -3.62 -25.69
CA LEU A 150 9.12 -3.84 -25.14
C LEU A 150 9.07 -3.62 -23.62
N LEU A 151 10.11 -4.07 -22.90
CA LEU A 151 10.16 -3.95 -21.44
C LEU A 151 10.08 -2.49 -20.98
N GLN A 152 10.76 -1.58 -21.66
CA GLN A 152 10.72 -0.14 -21.36
C GLN A 152 9.38 0.48 -21.78
N GLU A 153 8.82 0.07 -22.92
CA GLU A 153 7.54 0.58 -23.43
C GLU A 153 6.38 0.29 -22.46
N ILE A 154 6.38 -0.89 -21.84
CA ILE A 154 5.35 -1.29 -20.87
C ILE A 154 5.65 -0.85 -19.44
N GLY A 155 6.69 -0.04 -19.21
CA GLY A 155 7.08 0.42 -17.88
C GLY A 155 7.62 -0.69 -16.97
N GLY A 156 8.17 -1.75 -17.56
CA GLY A 156 8.83 -2.84 -16.84
C GLY A 156 10.30 -2.55 -16.52
N GLN A 157 10.85 -3.36 -15.63
CA GLN A 157 12.21 -3.28 -15.14
C GLN A 157 12.91 -4.62 -15.29
N LYS A 158 14.16 -4.61 -15.74
CA LYS A 158 15.01 -5.80 -15.72
C LYS A 158 15.55 -6.00 -14.31
N LEU A 159 15.34 -7.19 -13.74
CA LEU A 159 15.89 -7.56 -12.43
C LEU A 159 17.21 -8.31 -12.60
N SER A 160 17.27 -9.27 -13.52
CA SER A 160 18.49 -10.02 -13.86
C SER A 160 18.40 -10.62 -15.26
N ALA A 161 19.39 -11.44 -15.65
CA ALA A 161 19.28 -12.23 -16.88
C ALA A 161 18.17 -13.29 -16.72
N GLY A 162 17.15 -13.23 -17.58
CA GLY A 162 16.00 -14.14 -17.51
C GLY A 162 14.97 -13.78 -16.43
N CYS A 163 15.09 -12.62 -15.78
CA CYS A 163 14.13 -12.14 -14.79
C CYS A 163 13.76 -10.68 -15.02
N ILE A 164 12.46 -10.41 -15.18
CA ILE A 164 11.91 -9.07 -15.38
C ILE A 164 10.73 -8.83 -14.43
N MET A 165 10.44 -7.58 -14.16
CA MET A 165 9.27 -7.14 -13.41
C MET A 165 8.44 -6.21 -14.29
N VAL A 166 7.13 -6.43 -14.39
CA VAL A 166 6.23 -5.62 -15.20
C VAL A 166 4.97 -5.24 -14.41
N PRO A 167 4.36 -4.08 -14.66
CA PRO A 167 3.05 -3.76 -14.09
C PRO A 167 2.03 -4.84 -14.46
N HIS A 168 1.19 -5.26 -13.51
CA HIS A 168 0.18 -6.31 -13.74
C HIS A 168 -0.79 -5.98 -14.90
N MET A 169 -1.08 -4.69 -15.11
CA MET A 169 -1.90 -4.23 -16.24
C MET A 169 -1.30 -4.60 -17.61
N GLN A 170 0.01 -4.83 -17.68
CA GLN A 170 0.73 -5.16 -18.91
C GLN A 170 0.97 -6.67 -19.09
N LYS A 171 0.28 -7.49 -18.28
CA LYS A 171 0.35 -8.97 -18.35
C LYS A 171 0.15 -9.48 -19.78
N GLU A 172 -0.88 -9.00 -20.45
CA GLU A 172 -1.23 -9.50 -21.78
C GLU A 172 -0.15 -9.19 -22.82
N ALA A 173 0.43 -7.99 -22.77
CA ALA A 173 1.49 -7.56 -23.69
C ALA A 173 2.74 -8.45 -23.55
N ILE A 174 3.19 -8.70 -22.33
CA ILE A 174 4.40 -9.51 -22.10
C ILE A 174 4.17 -11.01 -22.37
N GLU A 175 3.02 -11.56 -22.01
CA GLU A 175 2.72 -12.97 -22.27
C GLU A 175 2.53 -13.24 -23.77
N LYS A 176 1.94 -12.30 -24.53
CA LYS A 176 1.89 -12.39 -26.00
C LYS A 176 3.30 -12.43 -26.60
N PHE A 177 4.21 -11.63 -26.07
CA PHE A 177 5.61 -11.64 -26.48
C PHE A 177 6.30 -12.98 -26.17
N PHE A 178 6.16 -13.53 -24.97
CA PHE A 178 6.74 -14.84 -24.64
C PHE A 178 6.14 -15.97 -25.49
N LYS A 179 4.82 -15.95 -25.74
CA LYS A 179 4.14 -16.92 -26.61
C LYS A 179 4.64 -16.85 -28.05
N LYS A 180 4.85 -15.65 -28.61
CA LYS A 180 5.42 -15.44 -29.96
C LYS A 180 6.77 -16.16 -30.13
N PHE A 181 7.59 -16.17 -29.09
CA PHE A 181 8.90 -16.85 -29.10
C PHE A 181 8.86 -18.26 -28.51
N LYS A 182 7.70 -18.77 -28.06
CA LYS A 182 7.55 -20.07 -27.40
C LYS A 182 8.49 -20.24 -26.18
N VAL A 183 8.70 -19.15 -25.44
CA VAL A 183 9.54 -19.12 -24.24
C VAL A 183 8.77 -19.70 -23.05
N LYS A 184 9.41 -20.57 -22.29
CA LYS A 184 8.89 -21.05 -21.00
C LYS A 184 9.13 -19.98 -19.95
N PHE A 185 8.10 -19.67 -19.16
CA PHE A 185 8.17 -18.70 -18.09
C PHE A 185 7.33 -19.13 -16.89
N GLU A 186 7.73 -18.64 -15.72
CA GLU A 186 6.99 -18.67 -14.47
C GLU A 186 6.67 -17.23 -14.07
N GLN A 187 5.59 -17.04 -13.30
CA GLN A 187 5.21 -15.71 -12.82
C GLN A 187 5.02 -15.72 -11.31
N LEU A 188 5.47 -14.65 -10.67
CA LEU A 188 5.23 -14.35 -9.26
C LEU A 188 4.56 -12.98 -9.17
N LYS A 189 3.41 -12.92 -8.49
CA LYS A 189 2.73 -11.66 -8.20
C LYS A 189 3.42 -11.00 -7.00
N VAL A 190 3.85 -9.77 -7.18
CA VAL A 190 4.42 -8.93 -6.12
C VAL A 190 3.66 -7.61 -6.05
N TRP A 191 3.68 -6.98 -4.89
CA TRP A 191 3.06 -5.68 -4.68
C TRP A 191 4.18 -4.68 -4.41
N LYS A 192 4.21 -3.59 -5.18
CA LYS A 192 5.21 -2.54 -5.11
C LYS A 192 4.54 -1.18 -5.14
#